data_AF-A0AAN7PLJ9-F1
#
_entry.id   AF-A0AAN7PLJ9-F1
#
_cell.length_a   1.000
_cell.length_b   1.000
_cell.length_c   1.000
_cell.angle_alpha   90.00
_cell.angle_beta   90.00
_cell.angle_gamma   90.00
#
_symmetry.space_group_name_H-M   'P 1'
#
loop_
_entity.id
_entity.type
_entity.pdbx_description
1 polymer ?
#
loop_
_entity_poly.entity_id
_entity_poly.type
_entity_poly.pdbx_seq_one_letter_code
_entity_poly.pdbx_strand_id
1 'polypeptide(L)'
;MNSKRKTRENLGLVPSAAGGLVTNDAEKAEVVNAFSASTGGEVPEDCKKSNAIPFFKKGKKGDPGHYRLISLTSIPGKVMEKILLETISKLLKDKMIKNSQHGFTKGKIMLNQPDSLLQCFYNEVTSLVDEGRAVDVVYLDFRKSFDTVSHNIFADKLTKYGQSKWTAR
;
A
#
# COMPACT_ATOMS: atom_id res chain seq x y z
N MET A 1 -38.35 32.66 9.34
CA MET A 1 -37.03 33.33 9.32
C MET A 1 -36.03 32.45 8.57
N ASN A 2 -35.62 32.95 7.40
CA ASN A 2 -34.52 32.56 6.50
C ASN A 2 -34.04 31.10 6.37
N SER A 3 -34.53 30.51 5.27
CA SER A 3 -33.80 29.69 4.31
C SER A 3 -32.42 30.26 3.94
N LYS A 4 -31.38 29.42 3.93
CA LYS A 4 -30.24 29.54 3.01
C LYS A 4 -29.81 28.16 2.52
N ARG A 5 -30.48 27.66 1.48
CA ARG A 5 -29.86 26.76 0.50
C ARG A 5 -28.76 27.58 -0.20
N LYS A 6 -27.50 27.21 -0.03
CA LYS A 6 -26.39 27.79 -0.80
C LYS A 6 -26.13 26.90 -2.00
N THR A 7 -26.52 27.44 -3.15
CA THR A 7 -26.33 26.98 -4.52
C THR A 7 -24.88 26.53 -4.76
N ARG A 8 -24.68 25.32 -5.28
CA ARG A 8 -23.43 24.91 -5.93
C ARG A 8 -23.43 25.55 -7.31
N GLU A 9 -22.74 26.67 -7.44
CA GLU A 9 -22.44 27.25 -8.74
C GLU A 9 -21.31 26.44 -9.39
N ASN A 10 -21.62 25.88 -10.56
CA ASN A 10 -20.67 25.23 -11.46
C ASN A 10 -19.98 26.31 -12.29
N LEU A 11 -18.79 26.78 -11.90
CA LEU A 11 -17.90 27.64 -12.71
C LEU A 11 -16.48 27.52 -12.12
N GLY A 12 -15.38 27.22 -12.81
CA GLY A 12 -15.09 26.83 -14.18
C GLY A 12 -13.65 26.28 -14.20
N LEU A 13 -13.32 25.50 -15.23
CA LEU A 13 -11.95 25.07 -15.52
C LEU A 13 -11.10 26.27 -15.98
N VAL A 14 -9.89 26.42 -15.45
CA VAL A 14 -8.74 27.05 -16.13
C VAL A 14 -7.45 26.30 -15.72
N PRO A 15 -6.57 25.91 -16.66
CA PRO A 15 -5.43 25.03 -16.41
C PRO A 15 -4.17 25.81 -15.98
N SER A 16 -3.30 25.16 -15.20
CA SER A 16 -1.93 25.65 -14.95
C SER A 16 -0.90 24.56 -15.29
N ALA A 17 0.19 25.01 -15.90
CA ALA A 17 1.14 24.26 -16.73
C ALA A 17 2.14 23.35 -15.98
N ALA A 18 1.77 22.76 -14.85
CA ALA A 18 2.62 21.81 -14.14
C ALA A 18 1.77 20.65 -13.64
N GLY A 19 1.91 19.49 -14.30
CA GLY A 19 1.14 18.28 -14.04
C GLY A 19 1.20 17.84 -12.58
N GLY A 20 0.06 17.92 -11.90
CA GLY A 20 -0.14 17.47 -10.53
C GLY A 20 -0.95 16.17 -10.48
N LEU A 21 -0.44 15.22 -9.71
CA LEU A 21 -1.06 13.93 -9.42
C LEU A 21 -2.34 14.11 -8.59
N VAL A 22 -3.51 13.92 -9.20
CA VAL A 22 -4.81 14.02 -8.52
C VAL A 22 -5.08 12.75 -7.70
N THR A 23 -5.16 12.91 -6.38
CA THR A 23 -5.91 11.99 -5.52
C THR A 23 -6.98 12.78 -4.76
N ASN A 24 -8.07 12.12 -4.36
CA ASN A 24 -9.30 12.71 -3.78
C ASN A 24 -9.16 13.56 -2.50
N ASP A 25 -7.94 13.86 -2.04
CA ASP A 25 -7.65 14.58 -0.80
C ASP A 25 -6.79 15.79 -1.16
N ALA A 26 -7.43 16.92 -1.51
CA ALA A 26 -6.74 18.16 -1.87
C ALA A 26 -5.69 18.56 -0.81
N GLU A 27 -5.99 18.32 0.47
CA GLU A 27 -5.10 18.53 1.61
C GLU A 27 -3.83 17.66 1.55
N LYS A 28 -3.92 16.39 1.16
CA LYS A 28 -2.74 15.52 1.05
C LYS A 28 -1.86 15.91 -0.14
N ALA A 29 -2.49 16.27 -1.25
CA ALA A 29 -1.77 16.79 -2.41
C ALA A 29 -1.08 18.12 -2.08
N GLU A 30 -1.73 18.99 -1.31
CA GLU A 30 -1.15 20.24 -0.81
C GLU A 30 0.05 19.96 0.09
N VAL A 31 -0.04 19.00 1.03
CA VAL A 31 1.10 18.62 1.89
C VAL A 31 2.28 18.10 1.06
N VAL A 32 2.04 17.22 0.08
CA VAL A 32 3.12 16.71 -0.79
C VAL A 32 3.70 17.83 -1.66
N ASN A 33 2.87 18.70 -2.21
CA ASN A 33 3.31 19.80 -3.07
C ASN A 33 4.08 20.85 -2.27
N ALA A 34 3.61 21.22 -1.08
CA ALA A 34 4.32 22.13 -0.19
C ALA A 34 5.66 21.53 0.28
N PHE A 35 5.68 20.23 0.56
CA PHE A 35 6.89 19.50 0.92
C PHE A 35 7.88 19.39 -0.26
N SER A 36 7.38 19.15 -1.47
CA SER A 36 8.22 19.09 -2.68
C SER A 36 8.74 20.48 -3.07
N ALA A 37 7.92 21.52 -2.91
CA ALA A 37 8.31 22.91 -3.19
C ALA A 37 9.39 23.41 -2.22
N SER A 38 9.33 23.02 -0.94
CA SER A 38 10.34 23.42 0.05
C SER A 38 11.68 22.71 -0.12
N THR A 39 11.72 21.62 -0.88
CA THR A 39 12.88 20.73 -1.02
C THR A 39 13.43 20.66 -2.45
N GLY A 40 12.89 21.50 -3.36
CA GLY A 40 13.30 21.50 -4.77
C GLY A 40 12.91 20.24 -5.54
N GLY A 41 11.90 19.51 -5.07
CA GLY A 41 11.44 18.23 -5.64
C GLY A 41 12.24 17.02 -5.17
N GLU A 42 13.21 17.20 -4.26
CA GLU A 42 13.99 16.09 -3.69
C GLU A 42 13.42 15.62 -2.35
N VAL A 43 13.48 14.32 -2.08
CA VAL A 43 13.13 13.80 -0.75
C VAL A 43 14.22 14.22 0.25
N PRO A 44 13.90 14.86 1.39
CA PRO A 44 14.86 15.21 2.42
C PRO A 44 15.62 14.00 2.97
N GLU A 45 16.87 14.23 3.33
CA GLU A 45 17.74 13.19 3.89
C GLU A 45 17.17 12.56 5.17
N ASP A 46 16.54 13.36 6.04
CA ASP A 46 15.92 12.86 7.27
C ASP A 46 14.68 11.98 7.05
N CYS A 47 14.13 12.01 5.83
CA CYS A 47 13.05 11.12 5.41
C CYS A 47 13.57 9.83 4.76
N LYS A 48 14.83 9.81 4.32
CA LYS A 48 15.52 8.62 3.78
C LYS A 48 16.15 7.76 4.87
N LYS A 49 16.39 8.33 6.05
CA LYS A 49 17.00 7.63 7.19
C LYS A 49 15.95 7.00 8.09
N SER A 50 16.30 5.86 8.68
CA SER A 50 15.48 5.19 9.70
C SER A 50 16.35 4.60 10.79
N ASN A 51 15.84 4.59 12.02
CA ASN A 51 16.48 3.92 13.14
C ASN A 51 16.03 2.46 13.17
N ALA A 52 16.97 1.52 12.95
CA ALA A 52 16.67 0.10 12.99
C ALA A 52 16.79 -0.44 14.43
N ILE A 53 15.68 -0.89 15.00
CA ILE A 53 15.64 -1.47 16.36
C ILE A 53 15.45 -2.98 16.28
N PRO A 54 16.29 -3.79 16.94
CA PRO A 54 16.11 -5.23 16.99
C PRO A 54 14.94 -5.59 17.92
N PHE A 55 13.93 -6.26 17.37
CA PHE A 55 12.79 -6.81 18.10
C PHE A 55 12.91 -8.33 18.21
N PHE A 56 12.93 -8.84 19.44
CA PHE A 56 13.06 -10.28 19.67
C PHE A 56 11.80 -11.03 19.24
N LYS A 57 11.93 -12.03 18.36
CA LYS A 57 10.80 -12.81 17.83
C LYS A 57 10.54 -14.09 18.64
N LYS A 58 11.51 -15.02 18.68
CA LYS A 58 11.41 -16.34 19.36
C LYS A 58 12.78 -17.02 19.40
N GLY A 59 13.01 -17.95 20.33
CA GLY A 59 14.23 -18.77 20.39
C GLY A 59 15.24 -18.31 21.44
N LYS A 60 16.54 -18.51 21.19
CA LYS A 60 17.61 -18.09 22.13
C LYS A 60 17.99 -16.63 21.89
N LYS A 61 18.06 -15.82 22.95
CA LYS A 61 18.41 -14.38 22.88
C LYS A 61 19.84 -14.08 22.41
N GLY A 62 20.75 -15.05 22.48
CA GLY A 62 22.13 -14.88 22.02
C GLY A 62 22.33 -14.99 20.51
N ASP A 63 21.31 -15.38 19.75
CA ASP A 63 21.40 -15.56 18.30
C ASP A 63 20.71 -14.39 17.57
N PRO A 64 21.44 -13.59 16.77
CA PRO A 64 20.89 -12.47 16.00
C PRO A 64 19.77 -12.88 15.03
N GLY A 65 19.75 -14.13 14.56
CA GLY A 65 18.73 -14.65 13.64
C GLY A 65 17.31 -14.69 14.23
N HIS A 66 17.20 -14.58 15.56
CA HIS A 66 15.93 -14.54 16.29
C HIS A 66 15.34 -13.14 16.46
N TYR A 67 16.03 -12.11 15.95
CA TYR A 67 15.54 -10.74 15.98
C TYR A 67 14.99 -10.33 14.61
N ARG A 68 13.98 -9.47 14.64
CA ARG A 68 13.47 -8.75 13.48
C ARG A 68 13.89 -7.29 13.63
N LEU A 69 14.53 -6.73 12.62
CA LEU A 69 14.80 -5.30 12.59
C LEU A 69 13.50 -4.57 12.26
N ILE A 70 13.15 -3.58 13.08
CA ILE A 70 12.03 -2.67 12.85
C ILE A 70 12.64 -1.30 12.54
N SER A 71 12.38 -0.79 11.34
CA SER A 71 12.81 0.54 10.92
C SER A 71 11.82 1.61 11.40
N LEU A 72 12.29 2.51 12.26
CA LEU A 72 11.55 3.69 12.68
C LEU A 72 11.93 4.88 11.81
N THR A 73 11.01 5.29 10.94
CA THR A 73 11.13 6.50 10.13
C THR A 73 10.64 7.73 10.87
N SER A 74 11.13 8.90 10.45
CA SER A 74 10.69 10.20 10.98
C SER A 74 9.20 10.43 10.75
N ILE A 75 8.56 11.30 11.55
CA ILE A 75 7.13 11.60 11.40
C ILE A 75 6.81 12.10 9.98
N PRO A 76 7.58 13.04 9.38
CA PRO A 76 7.37 13.43 7.98
C PRO A 76 7.55 12.26 7.00
N GLY A 77 8.54 11.40 7.23
CA GLY A 77 8.74 10.18 6.44
C GLY A 77 7.51 9.26 6.45
N LYS A 78 6.93 8.99 7.62
CA LYS A 78 5.70 8.18 7.75
C LYS A 78 4.51 8.79 7.03
N VAL A 79 4.37 10.12 7.08
CA VAL A 79 3.30 10.82 6.36
C VAL A 79 3.46 10.63 4.85
N MET A 80 4.67 10.83 4.32
CA MET A 80 4.95 10.59 2.90
C MET A 80 4.74 9.13 2.48
N GLU A 81 5.26 8.18 3.26
CA GLU A 81 5.06 6.75 3.01
C GLU A 81 3.59 6.38 2.93
N LYS A 82 2.76 6.95 3.83
CA LYS A 82 1.31 6.72 3.83
C LYS A 82 0.65 7.27 2.56
N ILE A 83 1.02 8.48 2.13
CA ILE A 83 0.47 9.09 0.90
C ILE A 83 0.88 8.28 -0.33
N LEU A 84 2.15 7.84 -0.38
CA LEU A 84 2.66 6.97 -1.45
C LEU A 84 1.92 5.63 -1.47
N LEU A 85 1.75 5.00 -0.31
CA LEU A 85 1.03 3.73 -0.17
C LEU A 85 -0.40 3.85 -0.66
N GLU A 86 -1.12 4.91 -0.29
CA GLU A 86 -2.50 5.13 -0.76
C GLU A 86 -2.56 5.32 -2.28
N THR A 87 -1.60 6.05 -2.84
CA THR A 87 -1.48 6.27 -4.29
C THR A 87 -1.22 4.95 -5.03
N ILE A 88 -0.23 4.18 -4.60
CA ILE A 88 0.09 2.87 -5.19
C ILE A 88 -1.09 1.90 -5.01
N SER A 89 -1.71 1.89 -3.84
CA SER A 89 -2.87 1.02 -3.58
C SER A 89 -4.03 1.32 -4.52
N LYS A 90 -4.30 2.60 -4.81
CA LYS A 90 -5.31 3.01 -5.80
C LYS A 90 -4.95 2.55 -7.22
N LEU A 91 -3.67 2.59 -7.59
CA LEU A 91 -3.20 2.11 -8.91
C LEU A 91 -3.33 0.59 -9.07
N LEU A 92 -3.08 -0.17 -8.00
CA LEU A 92 -3.02 -1.63 -8.04
C LEU A 92 -4.37 -2.33 -7.78
N LYS A 93 -5.35 -1.61 -7.21
CA LYS A 93 -6.60 -2.17 -6.68
C LYS A 93 -7.35 -3.05 -7.69
N ASP A 94 -7.38 -2.65 -8.97
CA ASP A 94 -8.20 -3.33 -9.99
C ASP A 94 -7.36 -4.13 -11.00
N LYS A 95 -6.03 -4.15 -10.86
CA LYS A 95 -5.12 -4.71 -11.90
C LYS A 95 -4.19 -5.81 -11.42
N MET A 96 -3.81 -5.82 -10.14
CA MET A 96 -2.74 -6.69 -9.65
C MET A 96 -3.14 -7.51 -8.42
N ILE A 97 -3.96 -6.96 -7.53
CA ILE A 97 -4.34 -7.64 -6.29
C ILE A 97 -5.52 -8.58 -6.58
N LYS A 98 -5.26 -9.89 -6.59
CA LYS A 98 -6.32 -10.90 -6.74
C LYS A 98 -7.24 -10.92 -5.52
N ASN A 99 -8.48 -11.36 -5.71
CA ASN A 99 -9.43 -11.52 -4.60
C ASN A 99 -8.96 -12.51 -3.53
N SER A 100 -8.11 -13.48 -3.88
CA SER A 100 -7.47 -14.40 -2.95
C SER A 100 -6.34 -13.79 -2.10
N GLN A 101 -5.90 -12.56 -2.39
CA GLN A 101 -4.92 -11.86 -1.56
C GLN A 101 -5.60 -11.25 -0.33
N HIS A 102 -5.35 -11.84 0.83
CA HIS A 102 -5.93 -11.40 2.10
C HIS A 102 -4.95 -10.56 2.95
N GLY A 103 -3.64 -10.81 2.84
CA GLY A 103 -2.62 -10.06 3.57
C GLY A 103 -2.41 -8.66 3.00
N PHE A 104 -2.31 -7.66 3.87
CA PHE A 104 -2.05 -6.24 3.52
C PHE A 104 -3.09 -5.58 2.59
N THR A 105 -4.30 -6.16 2.47
CA THR A 105 -5.41 -5.59 1.70
C THR A 105 -6.40 -4.89 2.61
N LYS A 106 -6.82 -3.66 2.27
CA LYS A 106 -7.80 -2.91 3.07
C LYS A 106 -9.13 -3.66 3.16
N GLY A 107 -9.64 -3.85 4.38
CA GLY A 107 -10.93 -4.48 4.64
C GLY A 107 -10.92 -6.02 4.70
N LYS A 108 -9.78 -6.67 4.41
CA LYS A 108 -9.62 -8.12 4.57
C LYS A 108 -8.81 -8.39 5.84
N ILE A 109 -9.39 -9.11 6.79
CA ILE A 109 -8.76 -9.43 8.08
C ILE A 109 -8.42 -10.93 8.10
N MET A 110 -7.33 -11.28 8.77
CA MET A 110 -6.84 -12.66 8.80
C MET A 110 -7.70 -13.62 9.64
N LEU A 111 -8.51 -13.11 10.60
CA LEU A 111 -9.32 -13.93 11.51
C LEU A 111 -10.68 -13.27 11.80
N ASN A 112 -11.71 -14.12 11.97
CA ASN A 112 -13.05 -13.82 12.53
C ASN A 112 -13.95 -12.82 11.77
N GLN A 113 -13.91 -12.81 10.43
CA GLN A 113 -14.84 -12.08 9.56
C GLN A 113 -15.20 -12.96 8.34
N PRO A 114 -16.36 -12.75 7.66
CA PRO A 114 -16.83 -13.63 6.57
C PRO A 114 -15.83 -13.77 5.40
N ASP A 115 -15.00 -12.75 5.16
CA ASP A 115 -13.93 -12.75 4.15
C ASP A 115 -12.55 -13.10 4.73
N SER A 116 -12.49 -13.87 5.82
CA SER A 116 -11.19 -14.26 6.39
C SER A 116 -10.48 -15.30 5.52
N LEU A 117 -9.15 -15.19 5.43
CA LEU A 117 -8.31 -16.13 4.66
C LEU A 117 -8.63 -17.59 5.00
N LEU A 118 -8.78 -17.88 6.30
CA LEU A 118 -9.02 -19.22 6.79
C LEU A 118 -10.40 -19.74 6.37
N GLN A 119 -11.44 -18.90 6.46
CA GLN A 119 -12.79 -19.26 6.05
C GLN A 119 -12.90 -19.44 4.54
N CYS A 120 -12.32 -18.53 3.74
CA CYS A 120 -12.28 -18.68 2.28
C CYS A 120 -11.55 -19.96 1.87
N PHE A 121 -10.42 -20.27 2.52
CA PHE A 121 -9.65 -21.48 2.26
C PHE A 121 -10.44 -22.75 2.59
N TYR A 122 -11.03 -22.85 3.78
CA TYR A 122 -11.81 -24.03 4.15
C TYR A 122 -13.06 -24.20 3.27
N ASN A 123 -13.75 -23.12 2.92
CA ASN A 123 -14.91 -23.20 2.02
C ASN A 123 -14.51 -23.74 0.65
N GLU A 124 -13.38 -23.29 0.11
CA GLU A 124 -12.85 -23.78 -1.18
C GLU A 124 -12.48 -25.26 -1.08
N VAL A 125 -11.69 -25.65 -0.07
CA VAL A 125 -11.28 -27.05 0.12
C VAL A 125 -12.49 -27.98 0.30
N THR A 126 -13.44 -27.60 1.16
CA THR A 126 -14.66 -28.41 1.41
C THR A 126 -15.47 -28.57 0.13
N SER A 127 -15.67 -27.51 -0.66
CA SER A 127 -16.38 -27.61 -1.95
C SER A 127 -15.70 -28.60 -2.91
N LEU A 128 -14.37 -28.60 -2.98
CA LEU A 128 -13.62 -29.53 -3.84
C LEU A 128 -13.78 -30.99 -3.36
N VAL A 129 -13.75 -31.20 -2.04
CA VAL A 129 -13.90 -32.52 -1.43
C VAL A 129 -15.32 -33.06 -1.60
N ASP A 130 -16.34 -32.22 -1.44
CA ASP A 130 -17.76 -32.58 -1.63
C ASP A 130 -18.05 -33.00 -3.09
N GLU A 131 -17.31 -32.44 -4.05
CA GLU A 131 -17.32 -32.85 -5.46
C GLU A 131 -16.56 -34.18 -5.72
N GLY A 132 -16.00 -34.80 -4.68
CA GLY A 132 -15.22 -36.04 -4.78
C GLY A 132 -13.81 -35.84 -5.37
N ARG A 133 -13.29 -34.61 -5.42
CA ARG A 133 -11.94 -34.34 -5.92
C ARG A 133 -10.90 -34.51 -4.82
N ALA A 134 -9.75 -35.06 -5.19
CA ALA A 134 -8.57 -35.06 -4.33
C ALA A 134 -7.99 -33.64 -4.24
N VAL A 135 -7.63 -33.21 -3.03
CA VAL A 135 -7.07 -31.88 -2.76
C VAL A 135 -5.74 -32.02 -2.05
N ASP A 136 -4.69 -31.46 -2.64
CA ASP A 136 -3.37 -31.33 -2.03
C ASP A 136 -3.08 -29.86 -1.71
N VAL A 137 -2.46 -29.60 -0.55
CA VAL A 137 -2.17 -28.24 -0.07
C VAL A 137 -0.67 -28.05 0.06
N VAL A 138 -0.12 -27.03 -0.61
CA VAL A 138 1.30 -26.66 -0.56
C VAL A 138 1.47 -25.33 0.16
N TYR A 139 2.22 -25.33 1.27
CA TYR A 139 2.57 -24.12 2.01
C TYR A 139 3.93 -23.58 1.57
N LEU A 140 3.97 -22.30 1.18
CA LEU A 140 5.19 -21.59 0.78
C LEU A 140 5.42 -20.36 1.67
N ASP A 141 6.64 -20.20 2.17
CA ASP A 141 7.06 -19.03 2.95
C ASP A 141 8.38 -18.46 2.42
N PHE A 142 8.45 -17.13 2.29
CA PHE A 142 9.64 -16.45 1.80
C PHE A 142 10.52 -16.00 2.96
N ARG A 143 11.79 -16.44 2.97
CA ARG A 143 12.76 -15.97 3.95
C ARG A 143 13.07 -14.48 3.71
N LYS A 144 12.89 -13.65 4.73
CA LYS A 144 13.23 -12.21 4.71
C LYS A 144 12.72 -11.50 3.45
N SER A 145 11.43 -11.67 3.16
CA SER A 145 10.82 -11.17 1.92
C SER A 145 11.09 -9.69 1.68
N PHE A 146 10.94 -8.82 2.69
CA PHE A 146 11.19 -7.38 2.57
C PHE A 146 12.67 -7.03 2.29
N ASP A 147 13.62 -7.83 2.79
CA ASP A 147 15.05 -7.59 2.59
C ASP A 147 15.52 -8.13 1.22
N THR A 148 14.76 -9.05 0.62
CA THR A 148 15.17 -9.79 -0.60
C THR A 148 14.53 -9.22 -1.88
N VAL A 149 13.55 -8.32 -1.76
CA VAL A 149 12.92 -7.71 -2.94
C VAL A 149 13.92 -6.80 -3.67
N SER A 150 14.20 -7.11 -4.93
CA SER A 150 15.00 -6.24 -5.79
C SER A 150 14.26 -4.92 -6.09
N HIS A 151 14.92 -3.79 -5.83
CA HIS A 151 14.40 -2.45 -6.14
C HIS A 151 14.06 -2.28 -7.62
N ASN A 152 14.91 -2.75 -8.54
CA ASN A 152 14.69 -2.64 -9.99
C ASN A 152 13.41 -3.38 -10.42
N ILE A 153 13.28 -4.66 -10.05
CA ILE A 153 12.08 -5.48 -10.36
C ILE A 153 10.81 -4.83 -9.78
N PHE A 154 10.88 -4.28 -8.58
CA PHE A 154 9.74 -3.60 -7.97
C PHE A 154 9.35 -2.32 -8.75
N ALA A 155 10.33 -1.49 -9.11
CA ALA A 155 10.13 -0.29 -9.90
C ALA A 155 9.56 -0.61 -11.30
N ASP A 156 10.08 -1.63 -11.97
CA ASP A 156 9.59 -2.08 -13.29
C ASP A 156 8.13 -2.53 -13.22
N LYS A 157 7.76 -3.27 -12.17
CA LYS A 157 6.36 -3.65 -11.93
C LYS A 157 5.50 -2.41 -11.74
N LEU A 158 5.89 -1.46 -10.90
CA LEU A 158 5.12 -0.23 -10.68
C LEU A 158 4.95 0.58 -11.97
N THR A 159 6.01 0.73 -12.75
CA THR A 159 5.98 1.46 -14.03
C THR A 159 5.02 0.81 -15.02
N LYS A 160 5.04 -0.52 -15.14
CA LYS A 160 4.15 -1.27 -16.02
C LYS A 160 2.67 -1.02 -15.71
N TYR A 161 2.30 -0.90 -14.44
CA TYR A 161 0.91 -0.63 -14.04
C TYR A 161 0.56 0.87 -14.02
N GLY A 162 1.55 1.73 -13.73
CA GLY A 162 1.41 3.19 -13.70
C GLY A 162 1.09 3.79 -15.06
N GLN A 163 1.71 3.31 -16.14
CA GLN A 163 1.55 3.88 -17.50
C GLN A 163 0.10 3.96 -18.00
N SER A 164 -0.81 3.19 -17.42
CA SER A 164 -2.23 3.20 -17.82
C SER A 164 -3.04 4.43 -17.37
N LYS A 165 -2.48 5.34 -16.55
CA LYS A 165 -3.17 6.55 -16.09
C LYS A 165 -2.39 7.86 -16.26
N TRP A 166 -1.10 7.81 -16.61
CA TRP A 166 -0.28 9.01 -16.84
C TRP A 166 -0.34 9.53 -18.29
N THR A 167 -0.93 8.78 -19.22
CA THR A 167 -1.17 9.21 -20.61
C THR A 167 -2.65 9.53 -20.88
N ALA A 168 -3.27 10.33 -20.01
CA ALA A 168 -4.48 11.05 -20.37
C ALA A 168 -4.13 12.54 -20.39
N ARG A 169 -4.30 13.12 -21.58
CA ARG A 169 -3.99 14.47 -22.02
C ARG A 169 -4.51 15.57 -21.10
#